data_AF-A0A3L7QDQ3-F1
#
_entry.id   AF-A0A3L7QDQ3-F1
#
_cell.length_a   1.000
_cell.length_b   1.000
_cell.length_c   1.000
_cell.angle_alpha   90.00
_cell.angle_beta   90.00
_cell.angle_gamma   90.00
#
_symmetry.space_group_name_H-M   'P 1'
#
loop_
_entity.id
_entity.type
_entity.pdbx_description
1 polymer ?
#
loop_
_entity_poly.entity_id
_entity_poly.type
_entity_poly.pdbx_seq_one_letter_code
_entity_poly.pdbx_strand_id
1 'polypeptide(L)'
;TALLGIKQMNTFVGRDYTKTIDENWPRFLATWKPLVEFAESLGVRIGIENCPMSFGPDEWPGGKNLAISPAIWRRMFADIPNSNFGLNFDPSHFPWQMMDYLKPLNEFSKRIFHVHAKDVRVDRDRIDEVGILAYPKEYHVPKLPGMGEVNWGKFFSVLGDAGYDGPVCVEVEDRAYEGSLESRRAALTQSHTFLRNYIPRRKV
;
A
#
# COMPACT_ATOMS: atom_id res chain seq x y z
N THR A 1 -8.71 4.88 -17.53
CA THR A 1 -9.72 4.29 -16.62
C THR A 1 -11.13 4.49 -17.15
N ALA A 2 -11.63 5.73 -17.25
CA ALA A 2 -12.99 6.03 -17.73
C ALA A 2 -13.33 5.46 -19.12
N LEU A 3 -12.44 5.59 -20.11
CA LEU A 3 -12.63 5.00 -21.45
C LEU A 3 -12.78 3.47 -21.46
N LEU A 4 -12.28 2.79 -20.42
CA LEU A 4 -12.39 1.34 -20.25
C LEU A 4 -13.59 0.94 -19.36
N GLY A 5 -14.43 1.90 -18.94
CA GLY A 5 -15.53 1.67 -18.00
C GLY A 5 -15.08 1.39 -16.56
N ILE A 6 -13.80 1.55 -16.26
CA ILE A 6 -13.25 1.35 -14.92
C ILE A 6 -13.45 2.64 -14.11
N LYS A 7 -13.90 2.52 -12.85
CA LYS A 7 -14.19 3.67 -11.95
C LYS A 7 -13.14 3.90 -10.88
N GLN A 8 -12.02 3.19 -10.93
CA GLN A 8 -10.97 3.25 -9.93
C GLN A 8 -9.59 3.07 -10.56
N MET A 9 -8.64 3.87 -10.13
CA MET A 9 -7.22 3.70 -10.44
C MET A 9 -6.37 3.77 -9.18
N ASN A 10 -5.22 3.09 -9.22
CA ASN A 10 -4.22 3.19 -8.16
C ASN A 10 -2.94 3.81 -8.71
N THR A 11 -2.21 4.53 -7.86
CA THR A 11 -0.92 5.15 -8.21
C THR A 11 -0.16 5.55 -6.93
N PHE A 12 1.01 6.15 -7.11
CA PHE A 12 1.78 6.81 -6.06
C PHE A 12 1.65 8.33 -6.20
N VAL A 13 1.89 9.06 -5.09
CA VAL A 13 1.90 10.53 -5.09
C VAL A 13 3.19 11.09 -5.71
N GLY A 14 4.30 10.39 -5.48
CA GLY A 14 5.63 10.86 -5.84
C GLY A 14 6.14 11.95 -4.88
N ARG A 15 7.45 12.12 -4.78
CA ARG A 15 8.09 13.28 -4.16
C ARG A 15 9.50 13.50 -4.71
N ASP A 16 9.99 14.72 -4.55
CA ASP A 16 11.41 14.98 -4.60
C ASP A 16 12.05 14.42 -3.34
N TYR A 17 12.79 13.30 -3.49
CA TYR A 17 13.39 12.59 -2.35
C TYR A 17 14.51 13.39 -1.67
N THR A 18 15.05 14.42 -2.34
CA THR A 18 16.06 15.32 -1.78
C THR A 18 15.49 16.39 -0.86
N LYS A 19 14.16 16.48 -0.77
CA LYS A 19 13.43 17.47 0.03
C LYS A 19 12.62 16.83 1.14
N THR A 20 12.37 17.59 2.19
CA THR A 20 11.45 17.21 3.28
C THR A 20 10.01 17.06 2.80
N ILE A 21 9.15 16.48 3.62
CA ILE A 21 7.70 16.40 3.33
C ILE A 21 7.09 17.81 3.21
N ASP A 22 7.50 18.74 4.07
CA ASP A 22 6.99 20.12 4.06
C ASP A 22 7.38 20.88 2.80
N GLU A 23 8.63 20.74 2.36
CA GLU A 23 9.11 21.37 1.12
C GLU A 23 8.46 20.79 -0.14
N ASN A 24 8.07 19.50 -0.09
CA ASN A 24 7.30 18.87 -1.17
C ASN A 24 5.82 19.31 -1.17
N TRP A 25 5.29 19.77 -0.04
CA TRP A 25 3.85 19.98 0.14
C TRP A 25 3.21 20.97 -0.84
N PRO A 26 3.81 22.15 -1.14
CA PRO A 26 3.24 23.06 -2.12
C PRO A 26 3.11 22.43 -3.51
N ARG A 27 4.12 21.66 -3.94
CA ARG A 27 4.11 20.94 -5.21
C ARG A 27 3.08 19.82 -5.22
N PHE A 28 2.95 19.09 -4.10
CA PHE A 28 1.92 18.08 -3.90
C PHE A 28 0.53 18.68 -4.14
N LEU A 29 0.18 19.78 -3.46
CA LEU A 29 -1.14 20.41 -3.60
C LEU A 29 -1.37 20.96 -5.02
N ALA A 30 -0.38 21.64 -5.60
CA ALA A 30 -0.48 22.19 -6.95
C ALA A 30 -0.68 21.10 -8.03
N THR A 31 -0.15 19.90 -7.79
CA THR A 31 -0.27 18.77 -8.71
C THR A 31 -1.56 17.98 -8.46
N TRP A 32 -1.87 17.67 -7.21
CA TRP A 32 -2.91 16.70 -6.86
C TRP A 32 -4.31 17.28 -6.80
N LYS A 33 -4.50 18.57 -6.47
CA LYS A 33 -5.84 19.17 -6.49
C LYS A 33 -6.48 19.11 -7.89
N PRO A 34 -5.83 19.58 -8.97
CA PRO A 34 -6.41 19.50 -10.31
C PRO A 34 -6.61 18.06 -10.80
N LEU A 35 -5.72 17.13 -10.44
CA LEU A 35 -5.86 15.72 -10.82
C LEU A 35 -7.07 15.05 -10.16
N VAL A 36 -7.30 15.35 -8.88
CA VAL A 36 -8.45 14.82 -8.13
C VAL A 36 -9.77 15.41 -8.66
N GLU A 37 -9.81 16.72 -8.93
CA GLU A 37 -10.98 17.37 -9.56
C GLU A 37 -11.28 16.77 -10.95
N PHE A 38 -10.23 16.52 -11.75
CA PHE A 38 -10.40 15.88 -13.05
C PHE A 38 -10.92 14.44 -12.93
N ALA A 39 -10.38 13.66 -11.99
CA ALA A 39 -10.86 12.29 -11.77
C ALA A 39 -12.31 12.26 -11.27
N GLU A 40 -12.70 13.19 -10.39
CA GLU A 40 -14.09 13.36 -9.95
C GLU A 40 -15.01 13.67 -11.13
N SER A 41 -14.62 14.57 -12.04
CA SER A 41 -15.42 14.92 -13.22
C SER A 41 -15.71 13.71 -14.13
N LEU A 42 -14.88 12.67 -14.05
CA LEU A 42 -15.01 11.41 -14.78
C LEU A 42 -15.63 10.28 -13.94
N GLY A 43 -16.03 10.54 -12.70
CA GLY A 43 -16.53 9.52 -11.78
C GLY A 43 -15.49 8.46 -11.41
N VAL A 44 -14.20 8.81 -11.47
CA VAL A 44 -13.07 7.92 -11.15
C VAL A 44 -12.56 8.21 -9.75
N ARG A 45 -12.34 7.16 -8.96
CA ARG A 45 -11.64 7.23 -7.67
C ARG A 45 -10.14 6.97 -7.85
N ILE A 46 -9.32 7.70 -7.11
CA ILE A 46 -7.86 7.52 -7.05
C ILE A 46 -7.48 6.92 -5.70
N GLY A 47 -6.90 5.72 -5.72
CA GLY A 47 -6.26 5.08 -4.57
C GLY A 47 -4.75 5.33 -4.58
N ILE A 48 -4.24 6.01 -3.55
CA ILE A 48 -2.80 6.20 -3.36
C ILE A 48 -2.22 5.05 -2.56
N GLU A 49 -1.21 4.37 -3.10
CA GLU A 49 -0.54 3.30 -2.38
C GLU A 49 0.47 3.85 -1.36
N ASN A 50 0.49 3.23 -0.17
CA ASN A 50 1.33 3.60 0.95
C ASN A 50 2.75 3.03 0.94
N CYS A 51 3.29 2.74 -0.24
CA CYS A 51 4.68 2.30 -0.42
C CYS A 51 5.63 3.49 -0.31
N PRO A 52 6.70 3.43 0.49
CA PRO A 52 7.75 4.46 0.47
C PRO A 52 8.46 4.61 -0.87
N MET A 53 8.43 3.58 -1.73
CA MET A 53 9.21 3.50 -2.95
C MET A 53 10.71 3.73 -2.67
N SER A 54 11.26 2.90 -1.77
CA SER A 54 12.69 2.89 -1.40
C SER A 54 13.33 1.59 -1.91
N PHE A 55 13.75 1.61 -3.16
CA PHE A 55 14.30 0.51 -3.96
C PHE A 55 15.79 0.65 -4.28
N GLY A 56 16.43 1.80 -3.99
CA GLY A 56 17.85 1.99 -4.19
C GLY A 56 18.54 2.87 -3.12
N PRO A 57 19.89 2.85 -3.07
CA PRO A 57 20.67 3.70 -2.16
C PRO A 57 20.50 5.20 -2.42
N ASP A 58 20.14 5.59 -3.64
CA ASP A 58 19.92 6.99 -4.04
C ASP A 58 18.64 7.58 -3.43
N GLU A 59 17.78 6.77 -2.82
CA GLU A 59 16.46 7.17 -2.34
C GLU A 59 16.42 7.37 -0.82
N TRP A 60 17.58 7.35 -0.18
CA TRP A 60 17.76 7.71 1.22
C TRP A 60 17.33 9.17 1.47
N PRO A 61 16.64 9.50 2.58
CA PRO A 61 16.29 8.65 3.72
C PRO A 61 14.89 8.03 3.72
N GLY A 62 14.06 8.23 2.69
CA GLY A 62 12.63 7.90 2.81
C GLY A 62 11.90 7.53 1.53
N GLY A 63 12.61 7.23 0.46
CA GLY A 63 12.01 6.79 -0.80
C GLY A 63 11.39 7.91 -1.65
N LYS A 64 10.78 7.54 -2.78
CA LYS A 64 10.25 8.46 -3.80
C LYS A 64 8.74 8.71 -3.71
N ASN A 65 8.04 8.23 -2.68
CA ASN A 65 6.63 8.52 -2.45
C ASN A 65 6.41 9.36 -1.19
N LEU A 66 5.38 10.21 -1.20
CA LEU A 66 5.00 11.06 -0.07
C LEU A 66 4.03 10.37 0.89
N ALA A 67 3.08 9.60 0.36
CA ALA A 67 1.93 9.09 1.11
C ALA A 67 2.23 7.84 1.95
N ILE A 68 3.21 7.91 2.85
CA ILE A 68 3.81 6.72 3.48
C ILE A 68 3.31 6.41 4.90
N SER A 69 2.62 7.34 5.55
CA SER A 69 2.23 7.20 6.96
C SER A 69 0.89 7.87 7.30
N PRO A 70 0.20 7.42 8.36
CA PRO A 70 -1.07 8.00 8.80
C PRO A 70 -1.02 9.51 9.05
N ALA A 71 0.08 10.02 9.61
CA ALA A 71 0.26 11.46 9.86
C ALA A 71 0.19 12.27 8.56
N ILE A 72 0.83 11.76 7.51
CA ILE A 72 0.80 12.39 6.18
C ILE A 72 -0.60 12.29 5.58
N TRP A 73 -1.27 11.14 5.70
CA TRP A 73 -2.61 10.95 5.15
C TRP A 73 -3.66 11.87 5.78
N ARG A 74 -3.61 12.11 7.10
CA ARG A 74 -4.48 13.10 7.75
C ARG A 74 -4.32 14.47 7.09
N ARG A 75 -3.08 14.90 6.86
CA ARG A 75 -2.78 16.19 6.22
C ARG A 75 -3.24 16.19 4.75
N MET A 76 -2.98 15.11 4.01
CA MET A 76 -3.43 14.96 2.61
C MET A 76 -4.94 15.11 2.49
N PHE A 77 -5.71 14.41 3.35
CA PHE A 77 -7.18 14.44 3.30
C PHE A 77 -7.79 15.69 3.95
N ALA A 78 -7.06 16.40 4.80
CA ALA A 78 -7.46 17.73 5.28
C ALA A 78 -7.37 18.77 4.15
N ASP A 79 -6.27 18.77 3.39
CA ASP A 79 -6.04 19.74 2.32
C ASP A 79 -6.75 19.39 1.00
N ILE A 80 -7.06 18.09 0.80
CA ILE A 80 -7.79 17.56 -0.35
C ILE A 80 -8.94 16.66 0.19
N PRO A 81 -10.06 17.24 0.65
CA PRO A 81 -11.16 16.50 1.29
C PRO A 81 -12.07 15.73 0.32
N ASN A 82 -11.77 15.77 -0.98
CA ASN A 82 -12.56 15.16 -2.04
C ASN A 82 -12.79 13.66 -1.80
N SER A 83 -14.04 13.20 -1.96
CA SER A 83 -14.42 11.79 -1.76
C SER A 83 -13.89 10.81 -2.79
N ASN A 84 -13.36 11.29 -3.92
CA ASN A 84 -12.72 10.48 -4.95
C ASN A 84 -11.22 10.31 -4.71
N PHE A 85 -10.65 10.87 -3.64
CA PHE A 85 -9.26 10.71 -3.26
C PHE A 85 -9.13 9.82 -2.01
N GLY A 86 -8.35 8.75 -2.12
CA GLY A 86 -8.25 7.73 -1.08
C GLY A 86 -6.96 6.92 -1.18
N LEU A 87 -6.97 5.72 -0.60
CA LEU A 87 -5.83 4.83 -0.45
C LEU A 87 -6.02 3.53 -1.22
N ASN A 88 -4.92 3.07 -1.80
CA ASN A 88 -4.67 1.66 -2.07
C ASN A 88 -3.88 1.10 -0.87
N PHE A 89 -4.57 0.45 0.05
CA PHE A 89 -3.98 0.03 1.31
C PHE A 89 -3.16 -1.25 1.13
N ASP A 90 -1.87 -1.19 1.41
CA ASP A 90 -0.96 -2.33 1.43
C ASP A 90 -0.36 -2.49 2.83
N PRO A 91 -0.72 -3.55 3.57
CA PRO A 91 -0.23 -3.77 4.93
C PRO A 91 1.28 -4.08 4.97
N SER A 92 1.90 -4.54 3.88
CA SER A 92 3.31 -4.98 3.88
C SER A 92 4.31 -3.85 4.11
N HIS A 93 3.93 -2.59 3.88
CA HIS A 93 4.83 -1.46 4.08
C HIS A 93 4.94 -1.00 5.53
N PHE A 94 4.07 -1.49 6.42
CA PHE A 94 4.06 -1.05 7.82
C PHE A 94 5.06 -1.78 8.73
N PRO A 95 5.19 -3.13 8.68
CA PRO A 95 6.02 -3.87 9.63
C PRO A 95 7.48 -3.43 9.65
N TRP A 96 8.08 -3.18 8.48
CA TRP A 96 9.48 -2.77 8.39
C TRP A 96 9.69 -1.31 8.83
N GLN A 97 8.65 -0.47 8.73
CA GLN A 97 8.63 0.89 9.28
C GLN A 97 8.27 0.91 10.78
N MET A 98 8.15 -0.25 11.44
CA MET A 98 7.77 -0.39 12.85
C MET A 98 6.40 0.22 13.17
N MET A 99 5.48 0.19 12.21
CA MET A 99 4.14 0.75 12.36
C MET A 99 3.06 -0.34 12.47
N ASP A 100 1.99 -0.03 13.19
CA ASP A 100 0.77 -0.83 13.20
C ASP A 100 -0.06 -0.54 11.93
N TYR A 101 -0.47 -1.59 11.23
CA TYR A 101 -1.30 -1.49 10.01
C TYR A 101 -2.80 -1.63 10.28
N LEU A 102 -3.24 -2.13 11.44
CA LEU A 102 -4.66 -2.35 11.75
C LEU A 102 -5.35 -1.05 12.21
N LYS A 103 -4.67 -0.23 13.01
CA LYS A 103 -5.14 1.09 13.45
C LYS A 103 -5.48 2.00 12.27
N PRO A 104 -4.57 2.23 11.30
CA PRO A 104 -4.88 3.06 10.15
C PRO A 104 -5.91 2.42 9.22
N LEU A 105 -5.97 1.09 9.12
CA LEU A 105 -7.03 0.41 8.37
C LEU A 105 -8.42 0.82 8.88
N ASN A 106 -8.60 0.86 10.20
CA ASN A 106 -9.84 1.31 10.82
C ASN A 106 -10.05 2.83 10.69
N GLU A 107 -9.02 3.63 11.02
CA GLU A 107 -9.08 5.10 11.00
C GLU A 107 -9.47 5.65 9.62
N PHE A 108 -8.89 5.10 8.55
CA PHE A 108 -9.08 5.57 7.19
C PHE A 108 -10.07 4.71 6.39
N SER A 109 -10.90 3.89 7.04
CA SER A 109 -11.88 2.98 6.41
C SER A 109 -12.65 3.60 5.23
N LYS A 110 -13.18 4.83 5.40
CA LYS A 110 -13.92 5.57 4.35
C LYS A 110 -13.07 6.04 3.16
N ARG A 111 -11.75 5.99 3.28
CA ARG A 111 -10.77 6.37 2.25
C ARG A 111 -10.11 5.15 1.63
N ILE A 112 -10.36 3.93 2.09
CA ILE A 112 -9.78 2.72 1.50
C ILE A 112 -10.59 2.33 0.26
N PHE A 113 -10.00 2.50 -0.92
CA PHE A 113 -10.65 2.16 -2.19
C PHE A 113 -10.17 0.83 -2.74
N HIS A 114 -8.91 0.49 -2.46
CA HIS A 114 -8.28 -0.73 -2.92
C HIS A 114 -7.43 -1.33 -1.82
N VAL A 115 -7.22 -2.64 -1.87
CA VAL A 115 -6.33 -3.34 -0.94
C VAL A 115 -5.40 -4.25 -1.73
N HIS A 116 -4.10 -4.18 -1.40
CA HIS A 116 -3.13 -5.17 -1.83
C HIS A 116 -2.95 -6.25 -0.77
N ALA A 117 -2.92 -7.50 -1.23
CA ALA A 117 -2.49 -8.65 -0.46
C ALA A 117 -1.03 -8.95 -0.78
N LYS A 118 -0.14 -8.22 -0.11
CA LYS A 118 1.31 -8.39 -0.12
C LYS A 118 1.78 -8.60 1.30
N ASP A 119 2.81 -9.42 1.48
CA ASP A 119 3.41 -9.69 2.78
C ASP A 119 4.87 -9.23 2.78
N VAL A 120 5.46 -9.16 3.97
CA VAL A 120 6.86 -8.81 4.14
C VAL A 120 7.44 -9.64 5.27
N ARG A 121 8.67 -10.11 5.11
CA ARG A 121 9.46 -10.63 6.23
C ARG A 121 10.47 -9.60 6.67
N VAL A 122 10.59 -9.39 7.98
CA VAL A 122 11.57 -8.48 8.58
C VAL A 122 12.62 -9.30 9.32
N ASP A 123 13.86 -9.22 8.86
CA ASP A 123 15.02 -9.88 9.43
C ASP A 123 15.53 -9.07 10.63
N ARG A 124 15.28 -9.58 11.84
CA ARG A 124 15.61 -8.92 13.10
C ARG A 124 17.10 -8.96 13.38
N ASP A 125 17.77 -10.06 13.07
CA ASP A 125 19.23 -10.20 13.23
C ASP A 125 19.94 -9.15 12.37
N ARG A 126 19.44 -8.91 11.14
CA ARG A 126 19.97 -7.84 10.29
C ARG A 126 19.69 -6.45 10.85
N ILE A 127 18.51 -6.19 11.40
CA ILE A 127 18.23 -4.90 12.06
C ILE A 127 19.20 -4.63 13.21
N ASP A 128 19.55 -5.65 13.99
CA ASP A 128 20.50 -5.48 15.10
C ASP A 128 21.92 -5.14 14.61
N GLU A 129 22.26 -5.50 13.37
CA GLU A 129 23.53 -5.14 12.71
C GLU A 129 23.51 -3.75 12.08
N VAL A 130 22.47 -3.41 11.31
CA VAL A 130 22.46 -2.23 10.44
C VAL A 130 21.56 -1.08 10.91
N GLY A 131 20.62 -1.38 11.82
CA GLY A 131 19.60 -0.46 12.29
C GLY A 131 18.50 -0.16 11.25
N ILE A 132 17.38 0.41 11.70
CA ILE A 132 16.24 0.74 10.82
C ILE A 132 16.55 1.88 9.84
N LEU A 133 17.63 2.63 10.10
CA LEU A 133 18.15 3.68 9.23
C LEU A 133 19.08 3.13 8.15
N ALA A 134 19.23 1.82 8.02
CA ALA A 134 19.90 1.23 6.87
C ALA A 134 19.00 1.24 5.64
N TYR A 135 19.56 0.85 4.51
CA TYR A 135 18.77 0.66 3.31
C TYR A 135 17.76 -0.49 3.53
N PRO A 136 16.43 -0.29 3.38
CA PRO A 136 15.45 -1.27 3.85
C PRO A 136 15.64 -2.70 3.31
N LYS A 137 16.10 -2.88 2.06
CA LYS A 137 16.35 -4.23 1.50
C LYS A 137 17.49 -4.99 2.18
N GLU A 138 18.26 -4.38 3.07
CA GLU A 138 19.23 -5.09 3.90
C GLU A 138 18.56 -5.97 4.96
N TYR A 139 17.32 -5.64 5.35
CA TYR A 139 16.61 -6.34 6.42
C TYR A 139 15.14 -6.68 6.13
N HIS A 140 14.52 -6.19 5.05
CA HIS A 140 13.17 -6.62 4.68
C HIS A 140 13.14 -7.34 3.33
N VAL A 141 12.24 -8.32 3.21
CA VAL A 141 12.05 -9.13 2.00
C VAL A 141 10.56 -9.21 1.68
N PRO A 142 10.11 -8.77 0.48
CA PRO A 142 8.73 -8.97 0.05
C PRO A 142 8.36 -10.45 -0.01
N LYS A 143 7.17 -10.80 0.43
CA LYS A 143 6.67 -12.17 0.54
C LYS A 143 5.24 -12.31 0.07
N LEU A 144 4.89 -13.54 -0.32
CA LEU A 144 3.50 -13.89 -0.55
C LEU A 144 2.72 -13.89 0.79
N PRO A 145 1.42 -13.58 0.77
CA PRO A 145 0.55 -13.72 1.93
C PRO A 145 0.73 -15.05 2.67
N GLY A 146 1.01 -14.96 3.97
CA GLY A 146 1.22 -16.11 4.85
C GLY A 146 2.68 -16.56 4.98
N MET A 147 3.60 -15.88 4.30
CA MET A 147 5.05 -16.13 4.37
C MET A 147 5.83 -14.98 5.02
N GLY A 148 5.14 -13.99 5.59
CA GLY A 148 5.72 -12.83 6.26
C GLY A 148 5.06 -12.50 7.60
N GLU A 149 5.10 -11.22 7.97
CA GLU A 149 4.70 -10.67 9.27
C GLU A 149 3.22 -10.25 9.33
N VAL A 150 2.52 -10.14 8.19
CA VAL A 150 1.13 -9.70 8.19
C VAL A 150 0.24 -10.77 8.80
N ASN A 151 -0.40 -10.45 9.92
CA ASN A 151 -1.47 -11.28 10.50
C ASN A 151 -2.76 -11.11 9.68
N TRP A 152 -2.91 -11.93 8.64
CA TRP A 152 -4.04 -11.89 7.71
C TRP A 152 -5.39 -12.13 8.38
N GLY A 153 -5.47 -13.00 9.39
CA GLY A 153 -6.72 -13.24 10.13
C GLY A 153 -7.23 -11.98 10.83
N LYS A 154 -6.35 -11.27 11.54
CA LYS A 154 -6.69 -9.97 12.15
C LYS A 154 -6.96 -8.90 11.09
N PHE A 155 -6.18 -8.88 10.01
CA PHE A 155 -6.35 -7.93 8.92
C PHE A 155 -7.75 -8.03 8.31
N PHE A 156 -8.21 -9.24 7.94
CA PHE A 156 -9.55 -9.44 7.38
C PHE A 156 -10.67 -9.20 8.39
N SER A 157 -10.45 -9.47 9.68
CA SER A 157 -11.42 -9.10 10.73
C SER A 157 -11.64 -7.59 10.74
N VAL A 158 -10.57 -6.80 10.84
CA VAL A 158 -10.67 -5.32 10.88
C VAL A 158 -11.16 -4.76 9.54
N LEU A 159 -10.74 -5.34 8.42
CA LEU A 159 -11.21 -4.94 7.08
C LEU A 159 -12.72 -5.15 6.92
N GLY A 160 -13.24 -6.26 7.46
CA GLY A 160 -14.66 -6.56 7.51
C GLY A 160 -15.43 -5.58 8.39
N ASP A 161 -14.92 -5.29 9.59
CA ASP A 161 -15.51 -4.32 10.52
C ASP A 161 -15.51 -2.89 9.94
N ALA A 162 -14.49 -2.55 9.14
CA ALA A 162 -14.39 -1.30 8.38
C ALA A 162 -15.41 -1.21 7.22
N GLY A 163 -16.14 -2.30 6.92
CA GLY A 163 -17.16 -2.33 5.88
C GLY A 163 -16.61 -2.39 4.46
N TYR A 164 -15.33 -2.72 4.27
CA TYR A 164 -14.74 -2.81 2.94
C TYR A 164 -15.29 -4.03 2.19
N ASP A 165 -15.81 -3.80 0.98
CA ASP A 165 -16.40 -4.81 0.10
C ASP A 165 -15.75 -4.86 -1.29
N GLY A 166 -14.67 -4.09 -1.48
CA GLY A 166 -13.92 -4.05 -2.73
C GLY A 166 -12.96 -5.24 -2.93
N PRO A 167 -12.21 -5.23 -4.03
CA PRO A 167 -11.27 -6.31 -4.33
C PRO A 167 -10.05 -6.30 -3.39
N VAL A 168 -9.57 -7.49 -3.06
CA VAL A 168 -8.27 -7.70 -2.42
C VAL A 168 -7.35 -8.34 -3.44
N CYS A 169 -6.39 -7.57 -3.92
CA CYS A 169 -5.55 -7.95 -5.07
C CYS A 169 -4.18 -8.44 -4.61
N VAL A 170 -3.80 -9.65 -5.00
CA VAL A 170 -2.47 -10.20 -4.69
C VAL A 170 -1.42 -9.48 -5.53
N GLU A 171 -0.47 -8.82 -4.85
CA GLU A 171 0.71 -8.23 -5.49
C GLU A 171 1.91 -9.17 -5.26
N VAL A 172 2.41 -9.77 -6.34
CA VAL A 172 3.48 -10.77 -6.26
C VAL A 172 4.84 -10.10 -6.45
N GLU A 173 5.58 -9.96 -5.35
CA GLU A 173 6.98 -9.48 -5.36
C GLU A 173 7.98 -10.46 -4.70
N ASP A 174 7.53 -11.67 -4.32
CA ASP A 174 8.45 -12.67 -3.78
C ASP A 174 9.37 -13.20 -4.89
N ARG A 175 10.65 -12.86 -4.81
CA ARG A 175 11.69 -13.22 -5.79
C ARG A 175 11.78 -14.73 -6.03
N ALA A 176 11.38 -15.56 -5.07
CA ALA A 176 11.33 -17.02 -5.27
C ALA A 176 10.38 -17.43 -6.44
N TYR A 177 9.44 -16.56 -6.82
CA TYR A 177 8.41 -16.84 -7.81
C TYR A 177 8.54 -16.03 -9.11
N GLU A 178 9.59 -15.21 -9.27
CA GLU A 178 9.68 -14.26 -10.39
C GLU A 178 10.20 -14.89 -11.70
N GLY A 179 10.87 -16.04 -11.63
CA GLY A 179 11.62 -16.63 -12.76
C GLY A 179 10.75 -17.06 -13.95
N SER A 180 9.79 -17.97 -13.75
CA SER A 180 8.97 -18.55 -14.83
C SER A 180 7.48 -18.22 -14.71
N LEU A 181 6.74 -18.30 -15.82
CA LEU A 181 5.28 -18.14 -15.81
C LEU A 181 4.59 -19.16 -14.90
N GLU A 182 5.09 -20.39 -14.87
CA GLU A 182 4.59 -21.44 -13.97
C GLU A 182 4.78 -21.05 -12.51
N SER A 183 5.95 -20.51 -12.15
CA SER A 183 6.23 -20.05 -10.79
C SER A 183 5.33 -18.88 -10.39
N ARG A 184 5.12 -17.91 -11.30
CA ARG A 184 4.18 -16.80 -11.08
C ARG A 184 2.73 -17.28 -10.89
N ARG A 185 2.29 -18.31 -11.63
CA ARG A 185 0.97 -18.94 -11.44
C ARG A 185 0.88 -19.71 -10.11
N ALA A 186 1.97 -20.38 -9.71
CA ALA A 186 2.07 -21.06 -8.42
C ALA A 186 1.94 -20.06 -7.27
N ALA A 187 2.56 -18.87 -7.37
CA ALA A 187 2.42 -17.80 -6.40
C ALA A 187 0.96 -17.37 -6.22
N LEU A 188 0.23 -17.14 -7.32
CA LEU A 188 -1.20 -16.78 -7.25
C LEU A 188 -2.04 -17.89 -6.61
N THR A 189 -1.75 -19.16 -6.95
CA THR A 189 -2.45 -20.33 -6.40
C THR A 189 -2.20 -20.46 -4.90
N GLN A 190 -0.95 -20.27 -4.47
CA GLN A 190 -0.54 -20.28 -3.05
C GLN A 190 -1.26 -19.18 -2.28
N SER A 191 -1.18 -17.94 -2.76
CA SER A 191 -1.84 -16.78 -2.11
C SER A 191 -3.34 -16.98 -2.01
N HIS A 192 -4.01 -17.42 -3.08
CA HIS A 192 -5.44 -17.72 -3.05
C HIS A 192 -5.76 -18.84 -2.04
N THR A 193 -5.00 -19.93 -2.05
CA THR A 193 -5.22 -21.08 -1.15
C THR A 193 -5.09 -20.69 0.33
N PHE A 194 -4.18 -19.77 0.64
CA PHE A 194 -3.99 -19.25 1.99
C PHE A 194 -5.08 -18.23 2.38
N LEU A 195 -5.29 -17.18 1.57
CA LEU A 195 -6.19 -16.06 1.88
C LEU A 195 -7.65 -16.47 1.96
N ARG A 196 -8.10 -17.47 1.16
CA ARG A 196 -9.49 -17.92 1.13
C ARG A 196 -10.03 -18.43 2.48
N ASN A 197 -9.15 -18.72 3.44
CA ASN A 197 -9.55 -19.14 4.78
C ASN A 197 -10.07 -17.98 5.64
N TYR A 198 -9.79 -16.72 5.25
CA TYR A 198 -10.15 -15.52 6.02
C TYR A 198 -11.16 -14.62 5.29
N ILE A 199 -11.37 -14.83 4.00
CA ILE A 199 -12.32 -14.06 3.19
C ILE A 199 -13.69 -14.76 3.24
N PRO A 200 -14.75 -14.11 3.72
CA PRO A 200 -16.08 -14.69 3.75
C PRO A 200 -16.55 -15.05 2.34
N ARG A 201 -17.04 -16.28 2.15
CA ARG A 201 -17.77 -16.64 0.92
C ARG A 201 -19.13 -15.95 0.94
N ARG A 202 -19.22 -14.78 0.33
CA ARG A 202 -20.53 -14.17 0.06
C ARG A 202 -21.13 -14.91 -1.13
N LYS A 203 -22.31 -15.52 -0.93
CA LYS A 203 -23.10 -16.03 -2.06
C LYS A 203 -23.50 -14.82 -2.90
N VAL A 204 -23.06 -14.79 -4.15
CA VAL A 204 -23.56 -13.86 -5.17
C VAL A 204 -24.92 -14.35 -5.63
#